data_AF-A0A1I6LB84-F1
#
_entry.id   AF-A0A1I6LB84-F1
#
_cell.length_a   1.000
_cell.length_b   1.000
_cell.length_c   1.000
_cell.angle_alpha   90.00
_cell.angle_beta   90.00
_cell.angle_gamma   90.00
#
_symmetry.space_group_name_H-M   'P 1'
#
loop_
_entity.id
_entity.type
_entity.pdbx_description
1 polymer ?
#
loop_
_entity_poly.entity_id
_entity_poly.type
_entity_poly.pdbx_seq_one_letter_code
_entity_poly.pdbx_strand_id
1 'polypeptide(L)'
;MVLKRIFILGFIATALVACERTGDANDIVDGGIDGGFLTDGVANVWIDPDGCQHWYIDDGLEGFMTPRLNRDGTPKCQDTRGEIMLKDGTMVASDPEPMAPDA
;
A
#
# COMPACT_ATOMS: atom_id res chain seq x y z
N MET A 1 6.08 -17.98 41.03
CA MET A 1 5.23 -16.78 40.76
C MET A 1 6.03 -15.59 40.25
N VAL A 2 7.20 -15.28 40.82
CA VAL A 2 8.04 -14.14 40.39
C VAL A 2 8.47 -14.22 38.92
N LEU A 3 8.92 -15.39 38.45
CA LEU A 3 9.37 -15.59 37.07
C LEU A 3 8.25 -15.35 36.03
N LYS A 4 7.01 -15.79 36.31
CA LYS A 4 5.85 -15.57 35.43
C LYS A 4 5.47 -14.09 35.32
N ARG A 5 5.64 -13.32 36.41
CA ARG A 5 5.40 -11.87 36.42
C ARG A 5 6.46 -11.11 35.62
N ILE A 6 7.72 -11.56 35.68
CA ILE A 6 8.81 -10.98 34.88
C ILE A 6 8.56 -11.19 33.39
N PHE A 7 8.16 -12.39 32.96
CA PHE A 7 7.81 -12.63 31.56
C PHE A 7 6.62 -11.81 31.08
N ILE A 8 5.56 -11.68 31.90
CA ILE A 8 4.39 -10.87 31.55
C ILE A 8 4.77 -9.38 31.42
N LEU A 9 5.54 -8.85 32.37
CA LEU A 9 5.98 -7.45 32.33
C LEU A 9 6.92 -7.18 31.16
N GLY A 10 7.83 -8.12 30.83
CA GLY A 10 8.70 -8.03 29.67
C GLY A 10 7.92 -7.99 28.35
N PHE A 11 6.92 -8.87 28.21
CA PHE A 11 6.09 -8.94 27.00
C PHE A 11 5.23 -7.69 26.80
N ILE A 12 4.68 -7.13 27.88
CA ILE A 12 3.91 -5.87 27.82
C ILE A 12 4.82 -4.71 27.40
N ALA A 13 6.02 -4.60 27.98
CA ALA A 13 6.96 -3.55 27.61
C ALA A 13 7.38 -3.63 26.13
N THR A 14 7.62 -4.82 25.59
CA THR A 14 7.94 -5.00 24.16
C THR A 14 6.76 -4.70 23.24
N ALA A 15 5.53 -4.98 23.67
CA ALA A 15 4.33 -4.69 22.87
C ALA A 15 4.05 -3.18 22.76
N LEU A 16 4.42 -2.37 23.76
CA LEU A 16 4.23 -0.91 23.71
C LEU A 16 5.19 -0.20 22.75
N VAL A 17 6.43 -0.68 22.60
CA VAL A 17 7.45 -0.06 21.74
C VAL A 17 7.15 -0.24 20.24
N ALA A 18 6.31 -1.21 19.87
CA ALA A 18 5.91 -1.45 18.47
C ALA A 18 4.92 -0.42 17.90
N CYS A 19 4.47 0.55 18.70
CA CYS A 19 3.48 1.55 18.26
C CYS A 19 4.09 2.95 18.02
N GLU A 20 5.40 3.10 18.20
CA GLU A 20 6.09 4.38 18.05
C GLU A 20 6.47 4.61 16.58
N ARG A 21 5.69 5.41 15.84
CA ARG A 21 6.10 5.89 14.50
C ARG A 21 7.35 6.75 14.65
N THR A 22 8.49 6.28 14.17
CA THR A 22 9.73 7.06 14.05
C THR A 22 9.71 7.87 12.76
N GLY A 23 9.60 9.20 12.85
CA GLY A 23 9.74 10.08 11.69
C GLY A 23 9.75 11.56 12.09
N ASP A 24 10.82 12.28 11.74
CA ASP A 24 10.92 13.72 11.90
C ASP A 24 10.43 14.40 10.60
N ALA A 25 9.52 15.38 10.73
CA ALA A 25 9.17 16.38 9.72
C ALA A 25 8.90 15.88 8.27
N ASN A 26 7.66 15.44 8.01
CA ASN A 26 7.09 15.23 6.66
C ASN A 26 7.78 14.20 5.75
N ASP A 27 8.81 13.50 6.21
CA ASP A 27 9.35 12.37 5.47
C ASP A 27 8.37 11.20 5.53
N ILE A 28 8.13 10.63 4.36
CA ILE A 28 7.40 9.38 4.20
C ILE A 28 8.35 8.27 4.65
N VAL A 29 8.42 8.04 5.95
CA VAL A 29 9.30 7.04 6.59
C VAL A 29 8.52 5.74 6.76
N ASP A 30 9.11 4.66 6.27
CA ASP A 30 8.69 3.28 6.54
C ASP A 30 8.84 2.95 8.04
N GLY A 31 7.78 2.39 8.64
CA GLY A 31 7.74 1.99 10.04
C GLY A 31 8.35 0.61 10.33
N GLY A 32 8.88 -0.06 9.31
CA GLY A 32 9.55 -1.36 9.36
C GLY A 32 10.95 -1.36 10.00
N ILE A 33 11.54 -2.56 10.08
CA ILE A 33 12.88 -2.78 10.66
C ILE A 33 13.99 -2.30 9.70
N ASP A 34 13.68 -2.21 8.42
CA ASP A 34 14.50 -1.69 7.33
C ASP A 34 14.16 -0.24 6.95
N GLY A 35 13.46 0.48 7.84
CA GLY A 35 13.04 1.87 7.70
C GLY A 35 14.01 2.74 6.89
N GLY A 36 13.55 3.14 5.71
CA GLY A 36 14.29 3.96 4.77
C GLY A 36 13.36 4.68 3.80
N PHE A 37 13.91 5.61 3.02
CA PHE A 37 13.19 6.13 1.86
C PHE A 37 13.05 5.02 0.82
N LEU A 38 11.87 4.91 0.17
CA LEU A 38 11.58 4.03 -0.97
C LEU A 38 12.36 4.43 -2.24
N THR A 39 13.66 4.65 -2.10
CA THR A 39 14.57 5.18 -3.12
C THR A 39 14.78 4.17 -4.24
N ASP A 40 14.66 2.88 -3.92
CA ASP A 40 14.79 1.75 -4.84
C ASP A 40 13.43 1.15 -5.26
N GLY A 41 12.31 1.72 -4.79
CA GLY A 41 10.97 1.23 -5.06
C GLY A 41 10.61 1.33 -6.54
N VAL A 42 10.51 0.19 -7.23
CA VAL A 42 10.02 0.15 -8.61
C VAL A 42 8.49 0.30 -8.57
N ALA A 43 8.01 1.49 -8.91
CA ALA A 43 6.58 1.74 -9.03
C ALA A 43 5.96 0.87 -10.13
N ASN A 44 4.88 0.19 -9.76
CA ASN A 44 4.05 -0.56 -10.69
C ASN A 44 2.77 0.23 -11.00
N VAL A 45 2.09 -0.17 -12.07
CA VAL A 45 0.78 0.39 -12.44
C VAL A 45 -0.30 -0.56 -11.99
N TRP A 46 -1.22 -0.06 -11.18
CA TRP A 46 -2.48 -0.72 -10.87
C TRP A 46 -3.60 -0.07 -11.69
N ILE A 47 -4.60 -0.86 -12.08
CA ILE A 47 -5.77 -0.40 -12.83
C ILE A 47 -7.00 -0.77 -12.02
N ASP A 48 -7.80 0.23 -11.65
CA ASP A 48 -9.05 0.02 -10.93
C ASP A 48 -10.18 -0.50 -11.85
N PRO A 49 -11.32 -0.94 -11.30
CA PRO A 49 -12.44 -1.45 -12.11
C PRO A 49 -13.08 -0.41 -13.04
N ASP A 50 -12.92 0.88 -12.75
CA ASP A 50 -13.28 1.99 -13.63
C ASP A 50 -12.33 2.14 -14.83
N GLY A 51 -11.22 1.40 -14.85
CA GLY A 51 -10.22 1.39 -15.91
C GLY A 51 -9.14 2.45 -15.73
N CYS A 52 -9.09 3.13 -14.58
CA CYS A 52 -8.17 4.22 -14.31
C CYS A 52 -6.88 3.73 -13.66
N GLN A 53 -5.76 4.32 -14.08
CA GLN A 53 -4.42 3.90 -13.68
C GLN A 53 -3.95 4.64 -12.43
N HIS A 54 -3.29 3.90 -11.55
CA HIS A 54 -2.64 4.40 -10.35
C HIS A 54 -1.19 3.93 -10.32
N TRP A 55 -0.29 4.82 -9.92
CA TRP A 55 1.03 4.39 -9.49
C TRP A 55 0.89 3.80 -8.09
N TYR A 56 1.45 2.62 -7.89
CA TYR A 56 1.57 2.05 -6.55
C TYR A 56 3.01 1.59 -6.31
N ILE A 57 3.45 1.83 -5.08
CA ILE A 57 4.68 1.28 -4.52
C ILE A 57 4.28 0.62 -3.21
N ASP A 58 4.78 -0.58 -2.98
CA ASP A 58 4.56 -1.35 -1.76
C ASP A 58 5.93 -1.85 -1.27
N ASP A 59 6.18 -1.71 0.03
CA ASP A 59 7.36 -2.24 0.72
C ASP A 59 6.97 -3.20 1.86
N GLY A 60 5.80 -3.82 1.73
CA GLY A 60 5.33 -4.88 2.63
C GLY A 60 4.24 -4.41 3.57
N LEU A 61 4.56 -3.58 4.57
CA LEU A 61 3.59 -3.05 5.53
C LEU A 61 3.09 -1.64 5.14
N GLU A 62 3.87 -0.91 4.34
CA GLU A 62 3.62 0.47 3.94
C GLU A 62 3.57 0.57 2.41
N GLY A 63 2.51 1.20 1.89
CA GLY A 63 2.34 1.43 0.46
C GLY A 63 1.82 2.83 0.14
N PHE A 64 2.32 3.39 -0.96
CA PHE A 64 1.86 4.68 -1.51
C PHE A 64 1.16 4.46 -2.82
N MET A 65 0.02 5.14 -2.99
CA MET A 65 -0.72 5.14 -4.22
C MET A 65 -1.05 6.56 -4.64
N THR A 66 -0.86 6.88 -5.91
CA THR A 66 -1.30 8.15 -6.50
C THR A 66 -1.97 7.90 -7.85
N PRO A 67 -3.05 8.62 -8.18
CA PRO A 67 -3.62 8.55 -9.51
C PRO A 67 -2.58 8.95 -10.55
N ARG A 68 -2.57 8.23 -11.67
CA ARG A 68 -1.77 8.58 -12.83
C ARG A 68 -2.57 9.53 -13.68
N LEU A 69 -2.03 10.72 -13.93
CA LEU A 69 -2.76 11.79 -14.62
C LEU A 69 -2.23 12.01 -16.04
N ASN A 70 -3.13 12.44 -16.92
CA ASN A 70 -2.79 13.07 -18.19
C ASN A 70 -2.21 14.48 -17.94
N ARG A 71 -1.68 15.10 -19.00
CA ARG A 71 -1.04 16.43 -18.90
C ARG A 71 -2.02 17.54 -18.48
N ASP A 72 -3.31 17.34 -18.72
CA ASP A 72 -4.40 18.25 -18.36
C ASP A 72 -4.93 18.01 -16.93
N GLY A 73 -4.36 17.05 -16.19
CA GLY A 73 -4.76 16.72 -14.83
C GLY A 73 -5.93 15.72 -14.74
N THR A 74 -6.45 15.24 -15.87
CA THR A 74 -7.48 14.18 -15.87
C THR A 74 -6.87 12.81 -15.55
N PRO A 75 -7.63 11.89 -14.91
CA PRO A 75 -7.16 10.53 -14.71
C PRO A 75 -6.83 9.82 -16.03
N LYS A 76 -5.73 9.08 -16.04
CA LYS A 76 -5.34 8.27 -17.18
C LYS A 76 -6.07 6.93 -17.12
N CYS A 77 -7.12 6.79 -17.92
CA CYS A 77 -7.94 5.58 -17.95
C CYS A 77 -7.89 4.91 -19.33
N GLN A 78 -8.20 3.62 -19.35
CA GLN A 78 -8.43 2.84 -20.57
C GLN A 78 -9.93 2.82 -20.92
N ASP A 79 -10.27 2.51 -22.17
CA ASP A 79 -11.67 2.52 -22.63
C ASP A 79 -12.50 1.36 -22.07
N THR A 80 -11.84 0.29 -21.62
CA THR A 80 -12.47 -0.92 -21.09
C THR A 80 -12.55 -0.90 -19.57
N ARG A 81 -13.77 -0.98 -19.03
CA ARG A 81 -14.02 -1.20 -17.60
C ARG A 81 -14.09 -2.69 -17.31
N GLY A 82 -13.61 -3.11 -16.14
CA GLY A 82 -13.69 -4.51 -15.73
C GLY A 82 -12.66 -5.46 -16.38
N GLU A 83 -11.84 -4.99 -17.31
CA GLU A 83 -10.84 -5.81 -18.01
C GLU A 83 -9.50 -5.07 -18.16
N ILE A 84 -8.38 -5.74 -17.86
CA ILE A 84 -7.02 -5.20 -17.92
C ILE A 84 -6.29 -5.84 -19.10
N MET A 85 -5.69 -5.01 -19.97
CA MET A 85 -4.79 -5.49 -21.02
C MET A 85 -3.35 -5.60 -20.49
N LEU A 86 -2.82 -6.81 -20.45
CA LEU A 86 -1.44 -7.08 -20.06
C LEU A 86 -0.46 -6.69 -21.17
N LYS A 87 0.83 -6.60 -20.82
CA LYS A 87 1.91 -6.21 -21.76
C LYS A 87 2.02 -7.13 -22.98
N ASP A 88 1.59 -8.39 -22.86
CA ASP A 88 1.56 -9.38 -23.94
C ASP A 88 0.30 -9.30 -24.82
N GLY A 89 -0.61 -8.35 -24.54
CA GLY A 89 -1.87 -8.14 -25.25
C GLY A 89 -3.00 -9.05 -24.78
N THR A 90 -2.79 -9.88 -23.76
CA THR A 90 -3.88 -10.68 -23.17
C THR A 90 -4.79 -9.81 -22.31
N MET A 91 -6.07 -10.14 -22.29
CA MET A 91 -7.07 -9.47 -21.45
C MET A 91 -7.36 -10.33 -20.22
N VAL A 92 -7.35 -9.72 -19.03
CA VAL A 92 -7.74 -10.37 -17.76
C VAL A 92 -8.84 -9.56 -17.09
N ALA A 93 -9.74 -10.21 -16.35
CA ALA A 93 -10.73 -9.47 -15.57
C ALA A 93 -10.03 -8.62 -14.50
N SER A 94 -10.47 -7.37 -14.31
CA SER A 94 -10.05 -6.59 -13.14
C SER A 94 -10.63 -7.21 -11.88
N ASP A 95 -9.93 -7.05 -10.76
CA ASP A 95 -10.45 -7.52 -9.47
C ASP A 95 -11.81 -6.87 -9.19
N PRO A 96 -12.83 -7.65 -8.75
CA PRO A 96 -14.10 -7.08 -8.38
C PRO A 96 -13.91 -6.16 -7.17
N GLU A 97 -14.54 -4.98 -7.20
CA GLU A 97 -14.61 -4.16 -5.99
C GLU A 97 -15.29 -4.98 -4.88
N PRO A 98 -14.71 -5.03 -3.67
CA PRO A 98 -15.43 -5.55 -2.53
C PRO A 98 -16.68 -4.68 -2.37
N MET A 99 -17.84 -5.23 -2.70
CA MET A 99 -19.09 -4.57 -2.36
C MET A 99 -19.13 -4.50 -0.83
N ALA A 100 -19.18 -3.27 -0.30
CA ALA A 100 -19.53 -3.09 1.10
C ALA A 100 -20.85 -3.83 1.33
N PRO A 101 -20.98 -4.64 2.39
CA PRO A 101 -22.27 -5.21 2.72
C PRO A 101 -23.25 -4.04 2.93
N ASP A 102 -24.23 -3.97 2.03
CA ASP A 102 -25.46 -3.19 2.15
C ASP A 102 -25.33 -1.66 1.94
N ALA A 103 -24.85 -1.23 0.78
CA ALA A 103 -25.20 0.10 0.24
C ALA A 103 -26.65 0.13 -0.29
#